data_AF-A0A927XJ42-F1
#
_entry.id   AF-A0A927XJ42-F1
#
_cell.length_a   1.000
_cell.length_b   1.000
_cell.length_c   1.000
_cell.angle_alpha   90.00
_cell.angle_beta   90.00
_cell.angle_gamma   90.00
#
_symmetry.space_group_name_H-M   'P 1'
#
loop_
_entity.id
_entity.type
_entity.pdbx_description
1 polymer ?
#
loop_
_entity_poly.entity_id
_entity_poly.type
_entity_poly.pdbx_seq_one_letter_code
_entity_poly.pdbx_strand_id
1 'polypeptide(L)'
;MARNQHKMQRLTALGFIAGHFGKVFAETVLQLVLRIVALLPLFAAVKGVKLPGIGEYSALVLGVISAALYLLVVMPLRYRATQMVWYANGRSKCAYKTALQAALRRVCVGLLWGLPFILSAGLWFYAFNGMDMPTFFKILTTLGGIVGGRFDAGIVLWVGGILVFALLFAYGWWYNMPKDYAYLGKDCGAALKKSGKMRAKNGGKYVLNAVGNMILTLPSIAIILYVAGMHYVGSINLSMGAMAAAQQLMSILKQALPTQTLLQLGAALLLVHVPLCVWRKTRNAVLTYKLMAEGEEG
;
A
#
# COMPACT_ATOMS: atom_id res chain seq x y z
N MET A 1 19.19 -32.41 -15.28
CA MET A 1 19.22 -31.00 -14.81
C MET A 1 18.81 -30.00 -15.90
N ALA A 2 19.32 -30.08 -17.15
CA ALA A 2 18.97 -29.14 -18.24
C ALA A 2 17.46 -28.99 -18.55
N ARG A 3 16.65 -30.04 -18.35
CA ARG A 3 15.19 -30.02 -18.59
C ARG A 3 14.41 -29.10 -17.63
N ASN A 4 14.93 -28.85 -16.42
CA ASN A 4 14.31 -27.96 -15.43
C ASN A 4 14.65 -26.49 -15.67
N GLN A 5 15.86 -26.18 -16.14
CA GLN A 5 16.27 -24.82 -16.50
C GLN A 5 15.44 -24.25 -17.67
N HIS A 6 15.17 -25.08 -18.68
CA HIS A 6 14.36 -24.67 -19.84
C HIS A 6 12.89 -24.40 -19.47
N LYS A 7 12.34 -25.09 -18.44
CA LYS A 7 11.01 -24.83 -17.87
C LYS A 7 10.98 -23.53 -17.06
N MET A 8 12.03 -23.23 -16.30
CA MET A 8 12.13 -21.99 -15.51
C MET A 8 12.18 -20.73 -16.38
N GLN A 9 12.94 -20.75 -17.48
CA GLN A 9 13.03 -19.59 -18.37
C GLN A 9 11.67 -19.22 -19.00
N ARG A 10 10.84 -20.22 -19.33
CA ARG A 10 9.52 -20.03 -19.95
C ARG A 10 8.39 -19.67 -18.98
N LEU A 11 8.63 -19.67 -17.67
CA LEU A 11 7.58 -19.34 -16.70
C LEU A 11 7.19 -17.85 -16.82
N THR A 12 6.05 -17.54 -17.41
CA THR A 12 5.49 -16.18 -17.44
C THR A 12 4.41 -16.03 -16.38
N ALA A 13 4.14 -14.80 -15.93
CA ALA A 13 3.06 -14.56 -14.97
C ALA A 13 1.70 -15.01 -15.49
N LEU A 14 1.40 -14.75 -16.77
CA LEU A 14 0.15 -15.17 -17.42
C LEU A 14 0.08 -16.69 -17.54
N GLY A 15 1.16 -17.35 -17.95
CA GLY A 15 1.22 -18.81 -18.01
C GLY A 15 1.02 -19.45 -16.63
N PHE A 16 1.59 -18.86 -15.58
CA PHE A 16 1.36 -19.32 -14.21
C PHE A 16 -0.10 -19.14 -13.78
N ILE A 17 -0.71 -17.98 -14.07
CA ILE A 17 -2.11 -17.70 -13.74
C ILE A 17 -3.04 -18.66 -14.47
N ALA A 18 -2.86 -18.85 -15.78
CA ALA A 18 -3.67 -19.75 -16.57
C ALA A 18 -3.56 -21.20 -16.07
N GLY A 19 -2.35 -21.69 -15.77
CA GLY A 19 -2.13 -23.04 -15.27
C GLY A 19 -2.59 -23.29 -13.82
N HIS A 20 -2.79 -22.23 -13.03
CA HIS A 20 -3.15 -22.33 -11.60
C HIS A 20 -4.33 -21.44 -11.22
N PHE A 21 -5.24 -21.17 -12.17
CA PHE A 21 -6.28 -20.16 -12.02
C PHE A 21 -7.09 -20.34 -10.74
N GLY A 22 -7.58 -21.56 -10.45
CA GLY A 22 -8.35 -21.85 -9.25
C GLY A 22 -7.61 -21.53 -7.95
N LYS A 23 -6.30 -21.83 -7.87
CA LYS A 23 -5.47 -21.51 -6.68
C LYS A 23 -5.26 -20.01 -6.54
N VAL A 24 -4.94 -19.34 -7.65
CA VAL A 24 -4.74 -17.87 -7.69
C VAL A 24 -6.02 -17.14 -7.29
N PHE A 25 -7.16 -17.57 -7.81
CA PHE A 25 -8.47 -17.02 -7.51
C PHE A 25 -8.84 -17.23 -6.04
N ALA A 26 -8.74 -18.47 -5.53
CA ALA A 26 -9.06 -18.78 -4.14
C ALA A 26 -8.20 -17.99 -3.15
N GLU A 27 -6.88 -17.88 -3.40
CA GLU A 27 -6.00 -17.05 -2.56
C GLU A 27 -6.34 -15.56 -2.66
N THR A 28 -6.76 -15.07 -3.84
CA THR A 28 -7.19 -13.67 -4.01
C THR A 28 -8.46 -13.40 -3.20
N VAL A 29 -9.47 -14.26 -3.30
CA VAL A 29 -10.72 -14.15 -2.54
C VAL A 29 -10.45 -14.22 -1.04
N LEU A 30 -9.66 -15.20 -0.59
CA LEU A 30 -9.26 -15.32 0.82
C LEU A 30 -8.60 -14.02 1.30
N GLN A 31 -7.64 -13.49 0.54
CA GLN A 31 -6.95 -12.25 0.89
C GLN A 31 -7.88 -11.02 0.93
N LEU A 32 -8.94 -10.99 0.12
CA LEU A 32 -9.96 -9.94 0.17
C LEU A 32 -10.82 -10.08 1.42
N VAL A 33 -11.33 -11.29 1.70
CA VAL A 33 -12.14 -11.58 2.89
C VAL A 33 -11.38 -11.23 4.16
N LEU A 34 -10.11 -11.63 4.28
CA LEU A 34 -9.27 -11.31 5.44
C LEU A 34 -9.12 -9.79 5.64
N ARG A 35 -8.99 -9.02 4.56
CA ARG A 35 -8.91 -7.56 4.64
C ARG A 35 -10.23 -6.95 5.07
N ILE A 36 -11.35 -7.43 4.52
CA ILE A 36 -12.69 -6.96 4.91
C ILE A 36 -12.88 -7.20 6.40
N VAL A 37 -12.64 -8.43 6.88
CA VAL A 37 -12.77 -8.79 8.30
C VAL A 37 -11.88 -7.93 9.18
N ALA A 38 -10.61 -7.72 8.81
CA ALA A 38 -9.70 -6.88 9.57
C ALA A 38 -10.12 -5.39 9.60
N LEU A 39 -10.82 -4.91 8.58
CA LEU A 39 -11.30 -3.52 8.47
C LEU A 39 -12.71 -3.30 9.04
N LEU A 40 -13.46 -4.35 9.37
CA LEU A 40 -14.79 -4.25 9.96
C LEU A 40 -14.84 -3.37 11.22
N PRO A 41 -13.90 -3.46 12.19
CA PRO A 41 -13.92 -2.59 13.36
C PRO A 41 -13.76 -1.12 12.99
N LEU A 42 -12.91 -0.80 12.01
CA LEU A 42 -12.74 0.56 11.52
C LEU A 42 -14.02 1.06 10.83
N PHE A 43 -14.71 0.21 10.07
CA PHE A 43 -16.01 0.56 9.49
C PHE A 43 -17.06 0.83 10.58
N ALA A 44 -17.10 0.03 11.64
CA ALA A 44 -17.96 0.27 12.80
C ALA A 44 -17.64 1.62 13.48
N ALA A 45 -16.35 1.96 13.60
CA ALA A 45 -15.92 3.26 14.14
C ALA A 45 -16.43 4.44 13.29
N VAL A 46 -16.31 4.34 11.96
CA VAL A 46 -16.82 5.36 11.02
C VAL A 46 -18.35 5.49 11.10
N LYS A 47 -19.06 4.39 11.41
CA LYS A 47 -20.51 4.40 11.63
C LYS A 47 -20.93 4.91 13.01
N GLY A 48 -19.99 5.30 13.87
CA GLY A 48 -20.28 5.84 15.19
C GLY A 48 -20.68 4.79 16.22
N VAL A 49 -20.35 3.51 15.99
CA VAL A 49 -20.62 2.43 16.95
C VAL A 49 -19.83 2.68 18.24
N LYS A 50 -20.54 2.77 19.37
CA LYS A 50 -19.94 2.90 20.70
C LYS A 50 -19.78 1.53 21.36
N LEU A 51 -18.59 1.25 21.86
CA LEU A 51 -18.32 0.06 22.66
C LEU A 51 -18.81 0.29 24.09
N PRO A 52 -19.50 -0.70 24.70
CA PRO A 52 -19.97 -0.59 26.07
C PRO A 52 -18.78 -0.40 27.03
N GLY A 53 -18.89 0.58 27.94
CA GLY A 53 -17.86 0.90 28.93
C GLY A 53 -16.67 1.74 28.43
N ILE A 54 -16.57 2.00 27.12
CA ILE A 54 -15.43 2.75 26.52
C ILE A 54 -15.83 4.15 26.07
N GLY A 55 -17.13 4.39 25.81
CA GLY A 55 -17.67 5.72 25.58
C GLY A 55 -17.05 6.42 24.37
N GLU A 56 -16.45 7.59 24.59
CA GLU A 56 -15.85 8.43 23.55
C GLU A 56 -14.60 7.83 22.89
N TYR A 57 -13.90 6.93 23.60
CA TYR A 57 -12.69 6.27 23.07
C TYR A 57 -13.00 5.09 22.12
N SER A 58 -14.28 4.81 21.87
CA SER A 58 -14.70 3.65 21.07
C SER A 58 -14.08 3.64 19.67
N ALA A 59 -14.00 4.80 19.01
CA ALA A 59 -13.41 4.91 17.67
C ALA A 59 -11.91 4.59 17.67
N LEU A 60 -11.17 5.07 18.68
CA LEU A 60 -9.75 4.78 18.86
C LEU A 60 -9.53 3.28 19.10
N VAL A 61 -10.29 2.68 20.02
CA VAL A 61 -10.17 1.26 20.37
C VAL A 61 -10.49 0.37 19.16
N LEU A 62 -11.57 0.65 18.44
CA LEU A 62 -11.91 -0.06 17.21
C LEU A 62 -10.83 0.09 16.13
N GLY A 63 -10.23 1.28 16.00
CA GLY A 63 -9.07 1.50 15.12
C GLY A 63 -7.86 0.64 15.50
N VAL A 64 -7.54 0.55 16.80
CA VAL A 64 -6.45 -0.29 17.32
C VAL A 64 -6.75 -1.77 17.08
N ILE A 65 -7.98 -2.24 17.32
CA ILE A 65 -8.40 -3.62 17.04
C ILE A 65 -8.26 -3.92 15.54
N SER A 66 -8.70 -3.01 14.67
CA SER A 66 -8.55 -3.17 13.22
C SER A 66 -7.07 -3.29 12.80
N ALA A 67 -6.21 -2.42 13.33
CA ALA A 67 -4.78 -2.47 13.07
C ALA A 67 -4.14 -3.78 13.57
N ALA A 68 -4.53 -4.24 14.77
CA ALA A 68 -4.07 -5.49 15.34
C ALA A 68 -4.50 -6.70 14.51
N LEU A 69 -5.77 -6.77 14.09
CA LEU A 69 -6.28 -7.82 13.19
C LEU A 69 -5.54 -7.80 11.84
N TYR A 70 -5.27 -6.63 11.29
CA TYR A 70 -4.51 -6.51 10.04
C TYR A 70 -3.08 -7.04 10.20
N LEU A 71 -2.42 -6.69 11.31
CA LEU A 71 -1.05 -7.10 11.61
C LEU A 71 -0.94 -8.60 11.90
N LEU A 72 -1.87 -9.15 12.68
CA LEU A 72 -1.81 -10.53 13.13
C LEU A 72 -2.43 -11.50 12.12
N VAL A 73 -3.41 -11.10 11.34
CA VAL A 73 -4.10 -12.03 10.42
C VAL A 73 -3.71 -11.78 8.98
N VAL A 74 -3.95 -10.56 8.48
CA VAL A 74 -3.75 -10.24 7.05
C VAL A 74 -2.28 -10.33 6.67
N MET A 75 -1.40 -9.73 7.47
CA MET A 75 0.01 -9.61 7.13
C MET A 75 0.79 -10.93 7.11
N PRO A 76 0.65 -11.89 8.04
CA PRO A 76 1.28 -13.19 7.89
C PRO A 76 0.65 -14.04 6.79
N LEU A 77 -0.69 -14.06 6.69
CA LEU A 77 -1.36 -14.90 5.69
C LEU A 77 -1.11 -14.42 4.26
N ARG A 78 -0.73 -13.16 4.04
CA ARG A 78 -0.30 -12.65 2.71
C ARG A 78 0.84 -13.47 2.11
N TYR A 79 1.72 -14.06 2.94
CA TYR A 79 2.86 -14.85 2.46
C TYR A 79 2.40 -16.12 1.73
N ARG A 80 1.20 -16.63 2.02
CA ARG A 80 0.64 -17.77 1.29
C ARG A 80 0.39 -17.42 -0.17
N ALA A 81 -0.19 -16.24 -0.41
CA ALA A 81 -0.47 -15.74 -1.75
C ALA A 81 0.81 -15.32 -2.49
N THR A 82 1.76 -14.65 -1.81
CA THR A 82 2.99 -14.17 -2.46
C THR A 82 3.99 -15.30 -2.75
N GLN A 83 3.99 -16.38 -1.97
CA GLN A 83 4.87 -17.54 -2.19
C GLN A 83 4.20 -18.66 -3.00
N MET A 84 3.02 -18.44 -3.56
CA MET A 84 2.26 -19.45 -4.30
C MET A 84 3.07 -20.09 -5.45
N VAL A 85 3.96 -19.34 -6.10
CA VAL A 85 4.85 -19.87 -7.14
C VAL A 85 5.80 -20.93 -6.58
N TRP A 86 6.31 -20.75 -5.36
CA TRP A 86 7.16 -21.74 -4.70
C TRP A 86 6.39 -23.02 -4.37
N TYR A 87 5.15 -22.88 -3.89
CA TYR A 87 4.33 -24.02 -3.50
C TYR A 87 3.84 -24.82 -4.71
N ALA A 88 3.52 -24.14 -5.81
CA ALA A 88 3.18 -24.78 -7.07
C ALA A 88 4.37 -25.58 -7.65
N ASN A 89 5.60 -25.22 -7.30
CA ASN A 89 6.83 -25.92 -7.68
C ASN A 89 7.35 -26.87 -6.57
N GLY A 90 6.47 -27.35 -5.68
CA GLY A 90 6.78 -28.44 -4.74
C GLY A 90 7.41 -28.04 -3.42
N ARG A 91 7.60 -26.75 -3.13
CA ARG A 91 8.03 -26.31 -1.79
C ARG A 91 6.86 -26.38 -0.79
N SER A 92 7.16 -26.70 0.47
CA SER A 92 6.15 -26.74 1.53
C SER A 92 5.69 -25.34 1.95
N LYS A 93 4.48 -25.25 2.50
CA LYS A 93 3.96 -23.98 3.03
C LYS A 93 4.78 -23.55 4.26
N CYS A 94 5.06 -22.25 4.38
CA CYS A 94 5.73 -21.73 5.57
C CYS A 94 4.83 -21.86 6.81
N ALA A 95 5.43 -22.17 7.96
CA ALA A 95 4.71 -22.15 9.22
C ALA A 95 4.22 -20.73 9.54
N TYR A 96 3.05 -20.61 10.17
CA TYR A 96 2.47 -19.32 10.52
C TYR A 96 3.40 -18.46 11.37
N LYS A 97 4.10 -19.07 12.34
CA LYS A 97 5.10 -18.38 13.19
C LYS A 97 6.18 -17.69 12.35
N THR A 98 6.72 -18.39 11.35
CA THR A 98 7.74 -17.85 10.43
C THR A 98 7.17 -16.71 9.57
N ALA A 99 5.94 -16.87 9.08
CA ALA A 99 5.25 -15.83 8.32
C ALA A 99 4.95 -14.58 9.17
N LEU A 100 4.57 -14.76 10.44
CA LEU A 100 4.34 -13.68 11.39
C LEU A 100 5.62 -12.92 11.73
N GLN A 101 6.73 -13.61 11.98
CA GLN A 101 8.03 -12.97 12.16
C GLN A 101 8.44 -12.14 10.93
N ALA A 102 8.25 -12.69 9.73
CA ALA A 102 8.50 -11.97 8.49
C ALA A 102 7.59 -10.76 8.32
N ALA A 103 6.31 -10.89 8.68
CA ALA A 103 5.32 -9.80 8.65
C ALA A 103 5.65 -8.68 9.63
N LEU A 104 5.98 -9.00 10.88
CA LEU A 104 6.35 -8.02 11.90
C LEU A 104 7.62 -7.28 11.51
N ARG A 105 8.68 -8.01 11.11
CA ARG A 105 9.91 -7.38 10.62
C ARG A 105 9.65 -6.48 9.42
N ARG A 106 8.76 -6.90 8.52
CA ARG A 106 8.36 -6.09 7.38
C ARG A 106 7.69 -4.79 7.82
N VAL A 107 6.76 -4.85 8.77
CA VAL A 107 6.04 -3.68 9.28
C VAL A 107 6.99 -2.75 10.00
N CYS A 108 7.86 -3.25 10.89
CA CYS A 108 8.82 -2.39 11.59
C CYS A 108 9.73 -1.64 10.62
N VAL A 109 10.26 -2.32 9.60
CA VAL A 109 11.07 -1.65 8.58
C VAL A 109 10.21 -0.66 7.78
N GLY A 110 9.01 -1.05 7.34
CA GLY A 110 8.11 -0.16 6.59
C GLY A 110 7.74 1.09 7.40
N LEU A 111 7.51 0.95 8.71
CA LEU A 111 7.23 2.05 9.62
C LEU A 111 8.45 2.97 9.79
N LEU A 112 9.67 2.44 9.88
CA LEU A 112 10.87 3.28 9.97
C LEU A 112 10.98 4.25 8.79
N TRP A 113 10.73 3.77 7.58
CA TRP A 113 10.72 4.61 6.36
C TRP A 113 9.47 5.49 6.26
N GLY A 114 8.34 5.03 6.81
CA GLY A 114 7.07 5.75 6.80
C GLY A 114 6.87 6.75 7.93
N LEU A 115 7.70 6.71 8.97
CA LEU A 115 7.52 7.48 10.18
C LEU A 115 7.46 8.99 9.90
N PRO A 116 8.36 9.57 9.08
CA PRO A 116 8.26 11.00 8.75
C PRO A 116 6.91 11.34 8.11
N PHE A 117 6.45 10.52 7.17
CA PHE A 117 5.16 10.72 6.51
C PHE A 117 3.99 10.60 7.48
N ILE A 118 3.97 9.57 8.33
CA ILE A 118 2.90 9.34 9.30
C ILE A 118 2.83 10.48 10.32
N LEU A 119 3.98 10.94 10.82
CA LEU A 119 4.05 12.05 11.75
C LEU A 119 3.58 13.36 11.10
N SER A 120 4.07 13.68 9.90
CA SER A 120 3.64 14.88 9.18
C SER A 120 2.16 14.84 8.80
N ALA A 121 1.64 13.69 8.37
CA ALA A 121 0.23 13.50 8.07
C ALA A 121 -0.65 13.58 9.33
N GLY A 122 -0.17 13.04 10.46
CA GLY A 122 -0.86 13.14 11.75
C GLY A 122 -0.89 14.57 12.28
N LEU A 123 0.23 15.28 12.22
CA LEU A 123 0.33 16.71 12.54
C LEU A 123 -0.60 17.53 11.64
N TRP A 124 -0.65 17.23 10.35
CA TRP A 124 -1.59 17.87 9.44
C TRP A 124 -3.03 17.59 9.79
N PHE A 125 -3.38 16.34 10.05
CA PHE A 125 -4.75 15.96 10.41
C PHE A 125 -5.19 16.67 11.69
N TYR A 126 -4.31 16.75 12.69
CA TYR A 126 -4.52 17.51 13.91
C TYR A 126 -4.70 19.00 13.60
N ALA A 127 -3.81 19.59 12.80
CA ALA A 127 -3.89 20.99 12.40
C ALA A 127 -5.20 21.33 11.69
N PHE A 128 -5.59 20.50 10.74
CA PHE A 128 -6.76 20.69 9.89
C PHE A 128 -8.09 20.60 10.64
N ASN A 129 -8.14 19.78 11.70
CA ASN A 129 -9.38 19.54 12.45
C ASN A 129 -9.43 20.26 13.80
N GLY A 130 -8.28 20.64 14.36
CA GLY A 130 -8.17 21.16 15.74
C GLY A 130 -7.64 22.59 15.86
N MET A 131 -7.04 23.17 14.81
CA MET A 131 -6.53 24.55 14.86
C MET A 131 -7.45 25.52 14.12
N ASP A 132 -7.52 26.74 14.62
CA ASP A 132 -8.15 27.85 13.93
C ASP A 132 -7.32 28.28 12.71
N MET A 133 -8.01 28.75 11.66
CA MET A 133 -7.39 29.14 10.40
C MET A 133 -6.23 30.14 10.56
N PRO A 134 -6.34 31.22 11.36
CA PRO A 134 -5.24 32.17 11.56
C PRO A 134 -3.94 31.53 12.08
N THR A 135 -4.04 30.63 13.07
CA THR A 135 -2.88 29.89 13.61
C THR A 135 -2.24 29.01 12.54
N PHE A 136 -3.06 28.34 11.74
CA PHE A 136 -2.60 27.52 10.64
C PHE A 136 -1.86 28.35 9.56
N PHE A 137 -2.39 29.53 9.19
CA PHE A 137 -1.72 30.48 8.28
C PHE A 137 -0.38 30.98 8.85
N LYS A 138 -0.31 31.24 10.16
CA LYS A 138 0.93 31.67 10.83
C LYS A 138 2.00 30.58 10.78
N ILE A 139 1.64 29.32 10.99
CA ILE A 139 2.57 28.17 10.87
C ILE A 139 3.15 28.10 9.46
N LEU A 140 2.31 28.16 8.42
CA LEU A 140 2.77 28.12 7.04
C LEU A 140 3.63 29.34 6.68
N THR A 141 3.26 30.53 7.13
CA THR A 141 4.08 31.75 6.91
C THR A 141 5.45 31.64 7.59
N THR A 142 5.50 31.03 8.78
CA THR A 142 6.75 30.80 9.53
C THR A 142 7.64 29.79 8.82
N LEU A 143 7.06 28.69 8.29
CA LEU A 143 7.73 27.74 7.41
C LEU A 143 8.31 28.43 6.16
N GLY A 144 7.53 29.31 5.52
CA GLY A 144 7.99 30.09 4.37
C GLY A 144 9.17 31.02 4.70
N GLY A 145 9.19 31.55 5.92
CA GLY A 145 10.29 32.39 6.42
C GLY A 145 11.66 31.69 6.45
N ILE A 146 11.69 30.35 6.55
CA ILE A 146 12.94 29.56 6.53
C ILE A 146 13.71 29.76 5.23
N VAL A 147 13.02 30.00 4.12
CA VAL A 147 13.60 30.21 2.79
C VAL A 147 13.47 31.67 2.31
N GLY A 148 13.19 32.60 3.23
CA GLY A 148 12.97 34.02 2.92
C GLY A 148 11.67 34.32 2.16
N GLY A 149 10.75 33.35 2.11
CA GLY A 149 9.49 33.46 1.38
C GLY A 149 8.31 33.89 2.25
N ARG A 150 7.15 34.08 1.60
CA ARG A 150 5.86 34.36 2.25
C ARG A 150 5.07 33.06 2.46
N PHE A 151 3.79 33.19 2.80
CA PHE A 151 2.84 32.07 2.96
C PHE A 151 2.90 31.02 1.84
N ASP A 152 2.97 31.44 0.57
CA ASP A 152 3.00 30.52 -0.58
C ASP A 152 4.25 29.62 -0.59
N ALA A 153 5.41 30.18 -0.22
CA ALA A 153 6.64 29.39 -0.07
C ALA A 153 6.50 28.36 1.07
N GLY A 154 5.79 28.74 2.14
CA GLY A 154 5.43 27.82 3.22
C GLY A 154 4.55 26.65 2.77
N ILE A 155 3.54 26.92 1.94
CA ILE A 155 2.72 25.86 1.33
C ILE A 155 3.59 24.93 0.48
N VAL A 156 4.43 25.50 -0.40
CA VAL A 156 5.30 24.70 -1.29
C VAL A 156 6.26 23.83 -0.48
N LEU A 157 6.89 24.36 0.57
CA LEU A 157 7.76 23.60 1.46
C LEU A 157 7.00 22.48 2.17
N TRP A 158 5.80 22.76 2.65
CA TRP A 158 4.99 21.79 3.36
C TRP A 158 4.50 20.66 2.44
N VAL A 159 3.90 20.99 1.30
CA VAL A 159 3.46 20.01 0.28
C VAL A 159 4.66 19.24 -0.25
N GLY A 160 5.75 19.92 -0.61
CA GLY A 160 6.98 19.31 -1.09
C GLY A 160 7.58 18.34 -0.06
N GLY A 161 7.63 18.74 1.22
CA GLY A 161 8.11 17.89 2.31
C GLY A 161 7.26 16.63 2.47
N ILE A 162 5.93 16.76 2.45
CA ILE A 162 5.03 15.60 2.51
C ILE A 162 5.20 14.69 1.29
N LEU A 163 5.36 15.25 0.09
CA LEU A 163 5.63 14.46 -1.11
C LEU A 163 6.95 13.70 -0.98
N VAL A 164 8.02 14.34 -0.50
CA VAL A 164 9.30 13.68 -0.25
C VAL A 164 9.14 12.55 0.78
N PHE A 165 8.43 12.79 1.89
CA PHE A 165 8.16 11.76 2.89
C PHE A 165 7.28 10.62 2.35
N ALA A 166 6.30 10.92 1.50
CA ALA A 166 5.47 9.92 0.83
C ALA A 166 6.31 9.07 -0.14
N LEU A 167 7.23 9.69 -0.88
CA LEU A 167 8.18 8.99 -1.76
C LEU A 167 9.15 8.11 -0.96
N LEU A 168 9.68 8.59 0.17
CA LEU A 168 10.51 7.80 1.08
C LEU A 168 9.74 6.60 1.65
N PHE A 169 8.48 6.83 2.03
CA PHE A 169 7.62 5.76 2.50
C PHE A 169 7.40 4.71 1.41
N ALA A 170 7.01 5.14 0.21
CA ALA A 170 6.82 4.27 -0.96
C ALA A 170 8.10 3.51 -1.32
N TYR A 171 9.26 4.19 -1.27
CA TYR A 171 10.57 3.60 -1.49
C TYR A 171 10.90 2.53 -0.45
N GLY A 172 10.65 2.77 0.84
CA GLY A 172 10.88 1.79 1.90
C GLY A 172 10.09 0.49 1.69
N TRP A 173 8.85 0.60 1.20
CA TRP A 173 8.05 -0.57 0.81
C TRP A 173 8.58 -1.22 -0.47
N TRP A 174 8.91 -0.45 -1.50
CA TRP A 174 9.45 -1.01 -2.74
C TRP A 174 10.80 -1.71 -2.51
N TYR A 175 11.68 -1.10 -1.71
CA TYR A 175 13.02 -1.61 -1.39
C TYR A 175 12.96 -3.02 -0.79
N ASN A 176 12.01 -3.25 0.10
CA ASN A 176 11.85 -4.54 0.74
C ASN A 176 10.99 -5.52 -0.06
N MET A 177 10.32 -5.10 -1.15
CA MET A 177 9.35 -5.92 -1.89
C MET A 177 9.80 -7.36 -2.21
N PRO A 178 11.04 -7.63 -2.68
CA PRO A 178 11.47 -9.00 -3.01
C PRO A 178 11.49 -9.95 -1.81
N LYS A 179 11.58 -9.42 -0.58
CA LYS A 179 11.53 -10.22 0.65
C LYS A 179 10.15 -10.86 0.87
N ASP A 180 9.09 -10.23 0.36
CA ASP A 180 7.72 -10.71 0.49
C ASP A 180 7.45 -11.94 -0.39
N TYR A 181 8.26 -12.12 -1.45
CA TYR A 181 8.13 -13.21 -2.44
C TYR A 181 9.24 -14.27 -2.28
N ALA A 182 10.19 -14.05 -1.36
CA ALA A 182 11.22 -15.02 -1.02
C ALA A 182 10.61 -16.25 -0.35
N TYR A 183 11.16 -17.45 -0.61
CA TYR A 183 10.77 -18.64 0.13
C TYR A 183 11.30 -18.57 1.56
N LEU A 184 10.40 -18.48 2.55
CA LEU A 184 10.79 -18.32 3.96
C LEU A 184 11.27 -19.63 4.61
N GLY A 185 10.84 -20.80 4.11
CA GLY A 185 11.22 -22.11 4.67
C GLY A 185 11.03 -22.21 6.18
N LYS A 186 12.04 -22.77 6.88
CA LYS A 186 12.09 -22.86 8.35
C LYS A 186 12.75 -21.64 9.01
N ASP A 187 13.67 -20.97 8.33
CA ASP A 187 14.43 -19.82 8.85
C ASP A 187 14.14 -18.53 8.06
N CYS A 188 13.36 -17.66 8.69
CA CYS A 188 13.03 -16.33 8.17
C CYS A 188 14.28 -15.44 7.99
N GLY A 189 15.24 -15.50 8.91
CA GLY A 189 16.42 -14.64 8.90
C GLY A 189 17.30 -14.88 7.68
N ALA A 190 17.65 -16.15 7.44
CA ALA A 190 18.45 -16.56 6.29
C ALA A 190 17.75 -16.23 4.96
N ALA A 191 16.45 -16.53 4.83
CA ALA A 191 15.67 -16.24 3.63
C ALA A 191 15.67 -14.75 3.28
N LEU A 192 15.48 -13.88 4.27
CA LEU A 192 15.46 -12.44 4.09
C LEU A 192 16.85 -11.88 3.73
N LYS A 193 17.93 -12.42 4.31
CA LYS A 193 19.31 -12.04 3.97
C LYS A 193 19.65 -12.44 2.55
N LYS A 194 19.27 -13.66 2.14
CA LYS A 194 19.42 -14.15 0.76
C LYS A 194 18.68 -13.26 -0.23
N SER A 195 17.42 -12.91 0.06
CA SER A 195 16.63 -11.98 -0.77
C SER A 195 17.29 -10.61 -0.90
N GLY A 196 17.86 -10.07 0.18
CA GLY A 196 18.62 -8.83 0.16
C GLY A 196 19.84 -8.89 -0.78
N LYS A 197 20.65 -9.94 -0.68
CA LYS A 197 21.81 -10.16 -1.57
C LYS A 197 21.38 -10.29 -3.04
N MET A 198 20.31 -11.05 -3.30
CA MET A 198 19.79 -11.25 -4.64
C MET A 198 19.27 -9.96 -5.26
N ARG A 199 18.63 -9.09 -4.47
CA ARG A 199 18.23 -7.76 -4.90
C ARG A 199 19.43 -6.89 -5.24
N ALA A 200 20.46 -6.86 -4.40
CA ALA A 200 21.67 -6.08 -4.67
C ALA A 200 22.32 -6.50 -5.99
N LYS A 201 22.40 -7.82 -6.26
CA LYS A 201 22.94 -8.36 -7.53
C LYS A 201 22.06 -8.07 -8.75
N ASN A 202 20.73 -8.00 -8.59
CA ASN A 202 19.77 -7.93 -9.70
C ASN A 202 18.89 -6.66 -9.67
N GLY A 203 19.40 -5.55 -9.12
CA GLY A 203 18.63 -4.33 -8.89
C GLY A 203 17.89 -3.84 -10.14
N GLY A 204 18.58 -3.82 -11.29
CA GLY A 204 18.00 -3.40 -12.58
C GLY A 204 16.78 -4.23 -12.99
N LYS A 205 16.80 -5.56 -12.81
CA LYS A 205 15.64 -6.43 -13.14
C LYS A 205 14.43 -6.11 -12.25
N TYR A 206 14.66 -5.80 -10.97
CA TYR A 206 13.59 -5.37 -10.05
C TYR A 206 13.03 -3.99 -10.39
N VAL A 207 13.88 -3.05 -10.83
CA VAL A 207 13.45 -1.72 -11.30
C VAL A 207 12.60 -1.84 -12.55
N LEU A 208 13.05 -2.58 -13.57
CA LEU A 208 12.27 -2.80 -14.80
C LEU A 208 10.92 -3.45 -14.51
N ASN A 209 10.88 -4.43 -13.60
CA ASN A 209 9.61 -5.03 -13.18
C ASN A 209 8.72 -4.04 -12.41
N ALA A 210 9.30 -3.13 -11.62
CA ALA A 210 8.55 -2.08 -10.95
C ALA A 210 7.93 -1.09 -11.93
N VAL A 211 8.65 -0.67 -12.97
CA VAL A 211 8.13 0.17 -14.06
C VAL A 211 6.98 -0.54 -14.77
N GLY A 212 7.17 -1.82 -15.15
CA GLY A 212 6.10 -2.60 -15.76
C GLY A 212 4.88 -2.76 -14.86
N ASN A 213 5.08 -2.86 -13.55
CA ASN A 213 4.00 -2.91 -12.57
C ASN A 213 3.31 -1.55 -12.36
N MET A 214 4.04 -0.44 -12.49
CA MET A 214 3.49 0.92 -12.42
C MET A 214 2.57 1.18 -13.62
N ILE A 215 3.00 0.82 -14.82
CA ILE A 215 2.17 0.91 -16.04
C ILE A 215 0.87 0.11 -15.87
N LEU A 216 0.95 -1.10 -15.32
CA LEU A 216 -0.23 -1.92 -15.02
C LEU A 216 -1.19 -1.29 -14.01
N THR A 217 -0.74 -0.36 -13.17
CA THR A 217 -1.63 0.33 -12.22
C THR A 217 -2.27 1.59 -12.79
N LEU A 218 -1.72 2.17 -13.87
CA LEU A 218 -2.22 3.41 -14.46
C LEU A 218 -3.71 3.37 -14.83
N PRO A 219 -4.25 2.31 -15.47
CA PRO A 219 -5.68 2.27 -15.79
C PRO A 219 -6.56 2.38 -14.55
N SER A 220 -6.21 1.67 -13.47
CA SER A 220 -6.98 1.74 -12.22
C SER A 220 -6.88 3.12 -11.57
N ILE A 221 -5.71 3.75 -11.60
CA ILE A 221 -5.50 5.09 -11.06
C ILE A 221 -6.29 6.12 -11.89
N ALA A 222 -6.24 6.04 -13.21
CA ALA A 222 -6.93 6.94 -14.11
C ALA A 222 -8.45 6.89 -13.89
N ILE A 223 -9.04 5.70 -13.75
CA ILE A 223 -10.48 5.57 -13.48
C ILE A 223 -10.85 6.15 -12.12
N ILE A 224 -10.06 5.87 -11.07
CA ILE A 224 -10.30 6.41 -9.72
C ILE A 224 -10.21 7.95 -9.73
N LEU A 225 -9.17 8.50 -10.34
CA LEU A 225 -8.99 9.95 -10.47
C LEU A 225 -10.07 10.59 -11.33
N TYR A 226 -10.53 9.92 -12.38
CA TYR A 226 -11.63 10.40 -13.20
C TYR A 226 -12.94 10.48 -12.41
N VAL A 227 -13.32 9.40 -11.71
CA VAL A 227 -14.53 9.36 -10.90
C VAL A 227 -14.49 10.39 -9.75
N ALA A 228 -13.36 10.44 -9.02
CA ALA A 228 -13.18 11.43 -7.96
C ALA A 228 -13.13 12.86 -8.51
N GLY A 229 -12.41 13.07 -9.62
CA GLY A 229 -12.26 14.36 -10.28
C GLY A 229 -13.59 14.91 -10.78
N MET A 230 -14.40 14.10 -11.46
CA MET A 230 -15.74 14.52 -11.92
C MET A 230 -16.66 14.94 -10.76
N HIS A 231 -16.53 14.30 -9.60
CA HIS A 231 -17.28 14.70 -8.41
C HIS A 231 -16.84 16.08 -7.87
N TYR A 232 -15.54 16.36 -7.88
CA TYR A 232 -14.99 17.59 -7.30
C TYR A 232 -14.92 18.77 -8.28
N VAL A 233 -14.76 18.54 -9.58
CA VAL A 233 -14.65 19.58 -10.61
C VAL A 233 -15.93 20.40 -10.71
N GLY A 234 -17.11 19.79 -10.52
CA GLY A 234 -18.38 20.51 -10.46
C GLY A 234 -18.52 21.45 -9.26
N SER A 235 -17.65 21.30 -8.26
CA SER A 235 -17.70 22.03 -6.98
C SER A 235 -16.62 23.09 -6.84
N ILE A 236 -15.61 23.13 -7.71
CA ILE A 236 -14.50 24.08 -7.64
C ILE A 236 -14.78 25.27 -8.55
N ASN A 237 -14.92 26.47 -7.98
CA ASN A 237 -15.04 27.68 -8.77
C ASN A 237 -13.65 28.30 -9.00
N LEU A 238 -13.12 28.14 -10.21
CA LEU A 238 -11.76 28.57 -10.59
C LEU A 238 -11.58 30.10 -10.63
N SER A 239 -12.66 30.88 -10.54
CA SER A 239 -12.61 32.34 -10.52
C SER A 239 -12.29 32.95 -9.14
N MET A 240 -12.09 32.12 -8.11
CA MET A 240 -11.85 32.58 -6.75
C MET A 240 -10.36 32.80 -6.46
N GLY A 241 -10.05 33.83 -5.66
CA GLY A 241 -8.70 34.03 -5.14
C GLY A 241 -8.20 32.84 -4.32
N ALA A 242 -6.87 32.65 -4.21
CA ALA A 242 -6.23 31.47 -3.63
C ALA A 242 -6.77 31.08 -2.23
N MET A 243 -7.10 32.07 -1.40
CA MET A 243 -7.65 31.84 -0.05
C MET A 243 -9.07 31.26 -0.08
N ALA A 244 -9.94 31.78 -0.95
CA ALA A 244 -11.30 31.28 -1.12
C ALA A 244 -11.31 29.89 -1.80
N ALA A 245 -10.40 29.67 -2.76
CA ALA A 245 -10.17 28.35 -3.35
C ALA A 245 -9.71 27.32 -2.31
N ALA A 246 -8.77 27.69 -1.43
CA ALA A 246 -8.32 26.84 -0.34
C ALA A 246 -9.46 26.51 0.64
N GLN A 247 -10.24 27.50 1.07
CA GLN A 247 -11.40 27.27 1.96
C GLN A 247 -12.46 26.36 1.31
N GLN A 248 -12.76 26.57 0.02
CA GLN A 248 -13.70 25.73 -0.71
C GLN A 248 -13.18 24.29 -0.82
N LEU A 249 -11.91 24.09 -1.17
CA LEU A 249 -11.28 22.77 -1.22
C LEU A 249 -11.35 22.06 0.14
N MET A 250 -11.06 22.78 1.23
CA MET A 250 -11.14 22.25 2.60
C MET A 250 -12.58 21.83 2.96
N SER A 251 -13.58 22.61 2.54
CA SER A 251 -14.99 22.29 2.78
C SER A 251 -15.43 21.05 1.98
N ILE A 252 -15.06 21.00 0.70
CA ILE A 252 -15.32 19.87 -0.19
C ILE A 252 -14.69 18.58 0.36
N LEU A 253 -13.44 18.63 0.84
CA LEU A 253 -12.75 17.46 1.40
C LEU A 253 -13.37 16.95 2.71
N LYS A 254 -14.16 17.78 3.40
CA LYS A 254 -14.92 17.37 4.61
C LYS A 254 -16.26 16.72 4.28
N GLN A 255 -16.76 16.87 3.05
CA GLN A 255 -18.03 16.27 2.66
C GLN A 255 -17.86 14.77 2.41
N ALA A 256 -18.82 13.99 2.90
CA ALA A 256 -18.88 12.58 2.59
C ALA A 256 -19.17 12.39 1.09
N LEU A 257 -18.43 11.47 0.45
CA LEU A 257 -18.70 11.12 -0.94
C LEU A 257 -20.13 10.55 -1.07
N PRO A 258 -20.89 10.96 -2.09
CA PRO A 258 -22.20 10.38 -2.39
C PRO A 258 -22.11 8.88 -2.60
N THR A 259 -23.17 8.16 -2.23
CA THR A 259 -23.26 6.69 -2.39
C THR A 259 -22.96 6.24 -3.81
N GLN A 260 -23.42 6.98 -4.82
CA GLN A 260 -23.17 6.66 -6.23
C GLN A 260 -21.69 6.73 -6.58
N THR A 261 -20.97 7.77 -6.12
CA THR A 261 -19.52 7.91 -6.31
C THR A 261 -18.77 6.78 -5.61
N LEU A 262 -19.20 6.41 -4.40
CA LEU A 262 -18.63 5.27 -3.66
C LEU A 262 -18.82 3.94 -4.40
N LEU A 263 -20.00 3.71 -4.99
CA LEU A 263 -20.27 2.52 -5.81
C LEU A 263 -19.41 2.48 -7.07
N GLN A 264 -19.25 3.61 -7.76
CA GLN A 264 -18.38 3.72 -8.93
C GLN A 264 -16.91 3.45 -8.59
N LEU A 265 -16.41 4.02 -7.49
CA LEU A 265 -15.06 3.75 -6.98
C LEU A 265 -14.89 2.28 -6.58
N GLY A 266 -15.89 1.70 -5.91
CA GLY A 266 -15.91 0.28 -5.56
C GLY A 266 -15.86 -0.63 -6.80
N ALA A 267 -16.64 -0.32 -7.82
CA ALA A 267 -16.64 -1.04 -9.09
C ALA A 267 -15.29 -0.93 -9.81
N ALA A 268 -14.69 0.27 -9.87
CA ALA A 268 -13.37 0.48 -10.46
C ALA A 268 -12.29 -0.35 -9.72
N LEU A 269 -12.36 -0.40 -8.40
CA LEU A 269 -11.46 -1.22 -7.60
C LEU A 269 -11.64 -2.72 -7.88
N LEU A 270 -12.88 -3.22 -7.91
CA LEU A 270 -13.14 -4.65 -8.09
C LEU A 270 -12.89 -5.14 -9.52
N LEU A 271 -13.37 -4.41 -10.52
CA LEU A 271 -13.34 -4.86 -11.92
C LEU A 271 -12.00 -4.60 -12.58
N VAL A 272 -11.29 -3.54 -12.18
CA VAL A 272 -10.03 -3.13 -12.83
C VAL A 272 -8.85 -3.32 -11.90
N HIS A 273 -8.89 -2.75 -10.69
CA HIS A 273 -7.73 -2.78 -9.80
C HIS A 273 -7.40 -4.17 -9.28
N VAL A 274 -8.39 -4.96 -8.85
CA VAL A 274 -8.15 -6.31 -8.29
C VAL A 274 -7.48 -7.24 -9.32
N PRO A 275 -7.98 -7.41 -10.56
CA PRO A 275 -7.31 -8.24 -11.57
C PRO A 275 -5.88 -7.79 -11.87
N LEU A 276 -5.66 -6.48 -12.04
CA LEU A 276 -4.33 -5.92 -12.29
C LEU A 276 -3.39 -6.12 -11.10
N CYS A 277 -3.92 -6.05 -9.87
CA CYS A 277 -3.18 -6.32 -8.65
C CYS A 277 -2.74 -7.79 -8.55
N VAL A 278 -3.61 -8.73 -8.92
CA VAL A 278 -3.27 -10.16 -9.01
C VAL A 278 -2.14 -10.37 -10.01
N TRP A 279 -2.28 -9.82 -11.22
CA TRP A 279 -1.24 -9.94 -12.25
C TRP A 279 0.09 -9.36 -11.76
N ARG A 280 0.08 -8.16 -11.19
CA ARG A 280 1.26 -7.50 -10.60
C ARG A 280 1.92 -8.38 -9.55
N LYS A 281 1.16 -8.92 -8.60
CA LYS A 281 1.70 -9.80 -7.55
C LYS A 281 2.35 -11.06 -8.14
N THR A 282 1.70 -11.68 -9.11
CA THR A 282 2.25 -12.88 -9.78
C THR A 282 3.53 -12.57 -10.56
N ARG A 283 3.63 -11.41 -11.23
CA ARG A 283 4.87 -10.97 -11.90
C ARG A 283 6.04 -10.88 -10.92
N ASN A 284 5.82 -10.27 -9.76
CA ASN A 284 6.84 -10.18 -8.72
C ASN A 284 7.23 -11.55 -8.14
N ALA A 285 6.24 -12.43 -7.93
CA ALA A 285 6.47 -13.78 -7.45
C ALA A 285 7.32 -14.60 -8.44
N VAL A 286 6.97 -14.58 -9.72
CA VAL A 286 7.69 -15.29 -10.79
C VAL A 286 9.11 -14.74 -10.96
N LEU A 287 9.30 -13.41 -10.97
CA LEU A 287 10.64 -12.82 -11.06
C LEU A 287 11.52 -13.25 -9.88
N THR A 288 11.00 -13.11 -8.65
CA THR A 288 11.75 -13.46 -7.44
C THR A 288 12.11 -14.95 -7.43
N TYR A 289 11.16 -15.81 -7.83
CA TYR A 289 11.39 -17.25 -7.97
C TYR A 289 12.52 -17.55 -8.95
N LYS A 290 12.48 -17.01 -10.19
CA LYS A 290 13.51 -17.23 -11.20
C LYS A 290 14.90 -16.82 -10.71
N LEU A 291 15.02 -15.61 -10.19
CA LEU A 291 16.31 -15.09 -9.73
C LEU A 291 16.87 -15.92 -8.55
N MET A 292 16.02 -16.33 -7.62
CA MET A 292 16.46 -17.13 -6.47
C MET A 292 16.81 -18.57 -6.85
N ALA A 293 16.10 -19.17 -7.79
CA ALA A 293 16.41 -20.51 -8.29
C ALA A 293 17.72 -20.51 -9.10
N GLU A 294 17.96 -19.51 -9.95
CA GLU A 294 19.23 -19.32 -10.65
C GLU A 294 20.42 -19.17 -9.69
N GLY A 295 20.21 -18.57 -8.51
CA GLY A 295 21.23 -18.44 -7.47
C GLY A 295 21.36 -19.63 -6.52
N GLU A 296 20.58 -20.71 -6.69
CA GLU A 296 20.76 -21.99 -5.97
C GLU A 296 21.58 -22.99 -6.78
N GLU A 297 21.71 -22.78 -8.10
CA GLU A 297 22.37 -23.71 -9.03
C GLU A 297 23.84 -23.33 -9.34
N GLY A 298 24.33 -22.19 -8.86
CA GLY A 298 25.70 -21.71 -9.05
C GLY A 298 26.34 -21.23 -7.76
#